data_AF-A0A355R957-F1
#
_entry.id   AF-A0A355R957-F1
#
_cell.length_a   1.000
_cell.length_b   1.000
_cell.length_c   1.000
_cell.angle_alpha   90.00
_cell.angle_beta   90.00
_cell.angle_gamma   90.00
#
_symmetry.space_group_name_H-M   'P 1'
#
loop_
_entity.id
_entity.type
_entity.pdbx_description
1 polymer ?
#
loop_
_entity_poly.entity_id
_entity_poly.type
_entity_poly.pdbx_seq_one_letter_code
_entity_poly.pdbx_strand_id
1 'polypeptide(L)'
;MPLFENAEYLIRANLEQLASNHRVRAVEIGRFTADQFDAINRQKDGQDLPQLEDPGIVFIGSHAYRSRVVRDGYTIDDMILQIKAALAATSIWKSATHMTALRSTFGRDDGYGNEVFDEAIFELTARKPKAELYSIIPKGDRNKPKNKGRLSGLNGGDALARIT
;
A
#
# COMPACT_ATOMS: atom_id res chain seq x y z
N MET A 1 7.07 -9.97 -12.15
CA MET A 1 5.74 -9.79 -11.55
C MET A 1 4.93 -8.83 -12.38
N PRO A 2 4.09 -9.31 -13.30
CA PRO A 2 3.08 -8.46 -13.89
C PRO A 2 1.84 -8.47 -12.99
N LEU A 3 1.36 -7.28 -12.64
CA LEU A 3 -0.05 -7.08 -12.38
C LEU A 3 -0.85 -7.60 -13.59
N PHE A 4 -2.05 -8.13 -13.38
CA PHE A 4 -2.92 -8.45 -14.49
C PHE A 4 -3.29 -7.20 -15.30
N GLU A 5 -3.61 -7.37 -16.59
CA GLU A 5 -3.95 -6.24 -17.48
C GLU A 5 -5.07 -5.36 -16.92
N ASN A 6 -6.06 -5.97 -16.26
CA ASN A 6 -7.19 -5.29 -15.64
C ASN A 6 -6.97 -4.89 -14.16
N ALA A 7 -5.78 -5.14 -13.60
CA ALA A 7 -5.54 -4.95 -12.17
C ALA A 7 -5.71 -3.50 -11.72
N GLU A 8 -5.24 -2.53 -12.53
CA GLU A 8 -5.37 -1.11 -12.22
C GLU A 8 -6.85 -0.69 -12.08
N TYR A 9 -7.70 -1.17 -12.99
CA TYR A 9 -9.14 -0.95 -12.93
C TYR A 9 -9.75 -1.55 -11.65
N LEU A 10 -9.38 -2.79 -11.31
CA LEU A 10 -9.88 -3.47 -10.11
C LEU A 10 -9.44 -2.78 -8.80
N ILE A 11 -8.18 -2.36 -8.73
CA ILE A 11 -7.62 -1.62 -7.59
C ILE A 11 -8.35 -0.30 -7.42
N ARG A 12 -8.49 0.47 -8.50
CA ARG A 12 -9.18 1.76 -8.50
C ARG A 12 -10.64 1.61 -8.05
N ALA A 13 -11.37 0.66 -8.63
CA ALA A 13 -12.78 0.41 -8.28
C ALA A 13 -12.98 0.08 -6.79
N ASN A 14 -12.05 -0.65 -6.18
CA ASN A 14 -12.08 -0.89 -4.73
C ASN A 14 -11.77 0.38 -3.93
N LEU A 15 -10.74 1.14 -4.31
CA LEU A 15 -10.38 2.39 -3.62
C LEU A 15 -11.49 3.44 -3.69
N GLU A 16 -12.17 3.58 -4.83
CA GLU A 16 -13.29 4.50 -5.01
C GLU A 16 -14.53 4.10 -4.19
N GLN A 17 -14.82 2.79 -4.11
CA GLN A 17 -15.87 2.28 -3.23
C GLN A 17 -15.54 2.55 -1.76
N LEU A 18 -14.29 2.37 -1.34
CA LEU A 18 -13.85 2.69 0.02
C LEU A 18 -13.95 4.20 0.31
N ALA A 19 -13.63 5.05 -0.67
CA ALA A 19 -13.81 6.50 -0.55
C ALA A 19 -15.28 6.90 -0.39
N SER A 20 -16.18 6.13 -1.00
CA SER A 20 -17.64 6.27 -0.85
C SER A 20 -18.20 5.52 0.37
N ASN A 21 -17.35 5.04 1.29
CA ASN A 21 -17.73 4.28 2.48
C ASN A 21 -18.55 3.01 2.20
N HIS A 22 -18.35 2.40 1.02
CA HIS A 22 -18.96 1.13 0.64
C HIS A 22 -18.07 -0.07 1.02
N ARG A 23 -18.71 -1.24 1.13
CA ARG A 23 -18.00 -2.51 1.32
C ARG A 23 -17.43 -2.98 0.00
N VAL A 24 -16.19 -3.45 0.04
CA VAL A 24 -15.49 -4.01 -1.12
C VAL A 24 -15.25 -5.51 -0.95
N ARG A 25 -15.01 -6.19 -2.08
CA ARG A 25 -14.62 -7.61 -2.12
C ARG A 25 -13.14 -7.72 -2.46
N ALA A 26 -12.55 -8.86 -2.11
CA ALA A 26 -11.20 -9.18 -2.55
C ALA A 26 -11.19 -9.40 -4.07
N VAL A 27 -10.23 -8.79 -4.75
CA VAL A 27 -9.98 -8.95 -6.19
C VAL A 27 -8.56 -9.42 -6.40
N GLU A 28 -8.34 -10.39 -7.30
CA GLU A 28 -6.98 -10.82 -7.65
C GLU A 28 -6.36 -9.82 -8.63
N ILE A 29 -5.18 -9.32 -8.30
CA ILE A 29 -4.53 -8.21 -9.02
C ILE A 29 -3.23 -8.62 -9.70
N GLY A 30 -2.70 -9.81 -9.40
CA GLY A 30 -1.46 -10.31 -10.00
C GLY A 30 -0.98 -11.58 -9.33
N ARG A 31 0.23 -12.01 -9.69
CA ARG A 31 0.86 -13.22 -9.17
C ARG A 31 2.35 -12.99 -8.88
N PHE A 32 2.85 -13.59 -7.79
CA PHE A 32 4.29 -13.72 -7.57
C PHE A 32 4.98 -14.40 -8.75
N THR A 33 6.19 -13.96 -9.10
CA THR A 33 7.05 -14.80 -9.95
C THR A 33 7.42 -16.08 -9.20
N ALA A 34 7.87 -17.11 -9.93
CA ALA A 34 8.37 -18.33 -9.31
C ALA A 34 9.45 -18.02 -8.26
N ASP A 35 10.46 -17.23 -8.62
CA ASP A 35 11.55 -16.86 -7.71
C ASP A 35 11.07 -16.13 -6.43
N GLN A 36 10.08 -15.24 -6.57
CA GLN A 36 9.51 -14.52 -5.43
C GLN A 36 8.69 -15.45 -4.54
N PHE A 37 7.87 -16.31 -5.14
CA PHE A 37 7.07 -17.29 -4.42
C PHE A 37 7.95 -18.28 -3.64
N ASP A 38 9.01 -18.78 -4.28
CA ASP A 38 9.99 -19.68 -3.66
C ASP A 38 10.77 -18.97 -2.55
N ALA A 39 11.12 -17.69 -2.72
CA ALA A 39 11.76 -16.90 -1.67
C ALA A 39 10.84 -16.71 -0.44
N ILE A 40 9.56 -16.43 -0.67
CA ILE A 40 8.56 -16.30 0.40
C ILE A 40 8.42 -17.63 1.16
N ASN A 41 8.27 -18.74 0.45
CA ASN A 41 8.10 -20.05 1.09
C ASN A 41 9.35 -20.52 1.83
N ARG A 42 10.57 -20.22 1.32
CA ARG A 42 11.82 -20.44 2.07
C ARG A 42 11.90 -19.63 3.36
N GLN A 43 11.46 -18.36 3.35
CA GLN A 43 11.41 -17.57 4.58
C GLN A 43 10.44 -18.19 5.60
N LYS A 44 9.28 -18.66 5.13
CA LYS A 44 8.26 -19.24 6.02
C LYS A 44 8.72 -20.56 6.61
N ASP A 45 9.37 -21.40 5.83
CA ASP A 45 9.99 -22.65 6.27
C ASP A 45 11.04 -22.40 7.35
N GLY A 46 11.94 -21.42 7.15
CA GLY A 46 12.92 -21.02 8.16
C GLY A 46 12.35 -20.37 9.43
N GLN A 47 11.03 -20.15 9.49
CA GLN A 47 10.30 -19.62 10.65
C GLN A 47 9.27 -20.62 11.20
N ASP A 48 9.29 -21.88 10.73
CA ASP A 48 8.31 -22.93 11.06
C ASP A 48 6.85 -22.50 10.80
N LEU A 49 6.62 -21.67 9.78
CA LEU A 49 5.30 -21.18 9.40
C LEU A 49 4.72 -21.98 8.22
N PRO A 50 3.39 -22.26 8.19
CA PRO A 50 2.76 -22.94 7.07
C PRO A 50 2.99 -22.20 5.76
N GLN A 51 3.36 -22.92 4.69
CA GLN A 51 3.66 -22.37 3.38
C GLN A 51 2.47 -21.62 2.75
N LEU A 52 2.77 -20.69 1.85
CA LEU A 52 1.80 -20.08 0.96
C LEU A 52 1.51 -21.07 -0.17
N GLU A 53 0.22 -21.30 -0.45
CA GLU A 53 -0.24 -22.37 -1.35
C GLU A 53 -0.48 -21.88 -2.78
N ASP A 54 -0.85 -20.61 -2.97
CA ASP A 54 -1.11 -20.01 -4.28
C ASP A 54 -0.29 -18.71 -4.45
N PRO A 55 0.45 -18.53 -5.56
CA PRO A 55 1.20 -17.29 -5.81
C PRO A 55 0.31 -16.09 -6.16
N GLY A 56 -1.02 -16.24 -6.20
CA GLY A 56 -1.95 -15.14 -6.40
C GLY A 56 -1.88 -14.06 -5.32
N ILE A 57 -2.04 -12.81 -5.75
CA ILE A 57 -2.10 -11.62 -4.90
C ILE A 57 -3.51 -11.05 -4.98
N VAL A 58 -4.17 -10.93 -3.83
CA VAL A 58 -5.49 -10.31 -3.71
C VAL A 58 -5.41 -8.92 -3.08
N PHE A 59 -6.32 -8.05 -3.46
CA PHE A 59 -6.44 -6.70 -2.94
C PHE A 59 -7.86 -6.44 -2.41
N ILE A 60 -7.93 -5.96 -1.18
CA ILE A 60 -9.15 -5.41 -0.57
C ILE A 60 -8.97 -3.90 -0.41
N GLY A 61 -7.81 -3.47 0.08
CA GLY A 61 -7.42 -2.07 0.15
C GLY A 61 -7.90 -1.32 1.39
N SER A 62 -8.78 -1.89 2.23
CA SER A 62 -9.32 -1.18 3.41
C SER A 62 -8.25 -0.62 4.35
N HIS A 63 -7.23 -1.43 4.69
CA HIS A 63 -6.14 -0.97 5.54
C HIS A 63 -5.23 0.02 4.81
N ALA A 64 -4.79 -0.32 3.61
CA ALA A 64 -3.96 0.53 2.76
C ALA A 64 -4.60 1.93 2.56
N TYR A 65 -5.87 2.00 2.16
CA TYR A 65 -6.65 3.22 1.96
C TYR A 65 -6.68 4.10 3.21
N ARG A 66 -7.05 3.53 4.38
CA ARG A 66 -7.06 4.27 5.64
C ARG A 66 -5.68 4.83 5.98
N SER A 67 -4.63 4.04 5.75
CA SER A 67 -3.26 4.42 6.11
C SER A 67 -2.63 5.45 5.17
N ARG A 68 -2.93 5.38 3.87
CA ARG A 68 -2.34 6.23 2.83
C ARG A 68 -3.19 7.44 2.51
N VAL A 69 -4.47 7.23 2.18
CA VAL A 69 -5.38 8.31 1.78
C VAL A 69 -5.86 9.08 2.99
N VAL A 70 -6.52 8.40 3.94
CA VAL A 70 -7.19 9.09 5.05
C VAL A 70 -6.19 9.70 6.03
N ARG A 71 -5.19 8.92 6.46
CA ARG A 71 -4.23 9.38 7.47
C ARG A 71 -3.12 10.25 6.87
N ASP A 72 -2.56 9.84 5.74
CA ASP A 72 -1.34 10.45 5.19
C ASP A 72 -1.63 11.42 4.03
N GLY A 73 -2.89 11.54 3.58
CA GLY A 73 -3.34 12.57 2.64
C GLY A 73 -3.09 12.25 1.16
N TYR A 74 -2.64 11.05 0.82
CA TYR A 74 -2.40 10.64 -0.57
C TYR A 74 -3.70 10.56 -1.37
N THR A 75 -3.61 10.79 -2.67
CA THR A 75 -4.73 10.54 -3.59
C THR A 75 -4.84 9.05 -3.94
N ILE A 76 -5.96 8.64 -4.53
CA ILE A 76 -6.12 7.30 -5.10
C ILE A 76 -5.10 7.05 -6.22
N ASP A 77 -4.81 8.07 -7.02
CA ASP A 77 -3.82 7.98 -8.10
C ASP A 77 -2.41 7.76 -7.55
N ASP A 78 -2.04 8.46 -6.47
CA ASP A 78 -0.77 8.23 -5.77
C ASP A 78 -0.66 6.77 -5.30
N MET A 79 -1.72 6.25 -4.69
CA MET A 79 -1.73 4.84 -4.24
C MET A 79 -1.57 3.86 -5.39
N ILE A 80 -2.22 4.10 -6.53
CA ILE A 80 -2.09 3.24 -7.71
C ILE A 80 -0.64 3.26 -8.22
N LEU A 81 0.00 4.43 -8.28
CA LEU A 81 1.41 4.54 -8.66
C LEU A 81 2.32 3.80 -7.68
N GLN A 82 2.09 3.93 -6.37
CA GLN A 82 2.84 3.22 -5.33
C GLN A 82 2.70 1.70 -5.48
N ILE A 83 1.48 1.18 -5.72
CA ILE A 83 1.24 -0.26 -5.92
C ILE A 83 1.95 -0.76 -7.18
N LYS A 84 1.83 -0.03 -8.31
CA LYS A 84 2.47 -0.41 -9.58
C LYS A 84 3.99 -0.46 -9.45
N ALA A 85 4.58 0.52 -8.78
CA ALA A 85 6.03 0.55 -8.55
C ALA A 85 6.49 -0.60 -7.64
N ALA A 86 5.78 -0.85 -6.53
CA ALA A 86 6.15 -1.91 -5.59
C ALA A 86 5.99 -3.33 -6.18
N LEU A 87 5.01 -3.53 -7.06
CA LEU A 87 4.72 -4.81 -7.71
C LEU A 87 5.31 -4.94 -9.13
N ALA A 88 6.19 -4.02 -9.52
CA ALA A 88 6.88 -4.09 -10.80
C ALA A 88 7.66 -5.40 -10.96
N ALA A 89 7.90 -5.81 -12.20
CA ALA A 89 8.57 -7.09 -12.44
C ALA A 89 10.02 -7.15 -11.96
N THR A 90 10.67 -5.98 -11.83
CA THR A 90 12.01 -5.85 -11.28
C THR A 90 12.04 -5.80 -9.75
N SER A 91 10.89 -5.68 -9.09
CA SER A 91 10.82 -5.58 -7.63
C SER A 91 11.39 -6.81 -6.96
N ILE A 92 12.15 -6.57 -5.89
CA ILE A 92 12.88 -7.61 -5.19
C ILE A 92 12.22 -7.97 -3.87
N TRP A 93 12.34 -9.24 -3.53
CA TRP A 93 12.03 -9.73 -2.19
C TRP A 93 12.88 -9.01 -1.16
N LYS A 94 12.21 -8.45 -0.14
CA LYS A 94 12.88 -7.87 1.01
C LYS A 94 12.68 -8.78 2.20
N SER A 95 13.74 -9.48 2.57
CA SER A 95 13.80 -10.21 3.82
C SER A 95 13.65 -9.24 4.99
N ALA A 96 12.55 -9.37 5.73
CA ALA A 96 12.32 -8.69 6.98
C ALA A 96 11.83 -9.72 8.00
N THR A 97 12.39 -9.68 9.21
CA THR A 97 12.18 -10.69 10.26
C THR A 97 10.71 -10.93 10.58
N HIS A 98 9.85 -9.92 10.41
CA HIS A 98 8.46 -9.95 10.84
C HIS A 98 7.43 -9.69 9.74
N MET A 99 7.85 -9.43 8.51
CA MET A 99 6.92 -9.10 7.43
C MET A 99 7.38 -9.68 6.09
N THR A 100 6.41 -10.04 5.26
CA THR A 100 6.61 -10.40 3.86
C THR A 100 6.48 -9.14 3.03
N ALA A 101 7.54 -8.73 2.33
CA ALA A 101 7.53 -7.50 1.55
C ALA A 101 8.26 -7.61 0.20
N LEU A 102 7.71 -6.94 -0.80
CA LEU A 102 8.42 -6.62 -2.05
C LEU A 102 8.77 -5.15 -2.06
N ARG A 103 9.94 -4.79 -2.62
CA ARG A 103 10.37 -3.41 -2.77
C ARG A 103 10.69 -3.11 -4.23
N SER A 104 10.27 -1.94 -4.70
CA SER A 104 10.74 -1.40 -5.98
C SER A 104 12.27 -1.28 -6.00
N THR A 105 12.87 -1.50 -7.16
CA THR A 105 14.33 -1.36 -7.35
C THR A 105 14.75 0.04 -7.77
N PHE A 106 13.81 0.83 -8.28
CA PHE A 106 14.05 2.18 -8.76
C PHE A 106 13.34 3.18 -7.84
N GLY A 107 14.05 4.28 -7.53
CA GLY A 107 13.47 5.42 -6.85
C GLY A 107 12.46 6.12 -7.76
N ARG A 108 11.29 6.43 -7.20
CA ARG A 108 10.22 7.16 -7.88
C ARG A 108 10.11 8.55 -7.29
N ASP A 109 10.05 9.58 -8.15
CA ASP A 109 9.59 10.91 -7.73
C ASP A 109 8.12 10.82 -7.35
N ASP A 110 7.79 11.15 -6.10
CA ASP A 110 6.44 11.07 -5.59
C ASP A 110 5.59 12.31 -5.83
N GLY A 111 6.15 13.35 -6.45
CA GLY A 111 5.47 14.62 -6.72
C GLY A 111 5.36 15.54 -5.50
N TYR A 112 5.86 15.11 -4.33
CA TYR A 112 5.88 15.88 -3.09
C TYR A 112 7.31 16.26 -2.67
N GLY A 113 8.28 16.10 -3.57
CA GLY A 113 9.69 16.41 -3.35
C GLY A 113 10.43 15.29 -2.62
N ASN A 114 9.95 14.05 -2.69
CA ASN A 114 10.69 12.87 -2.25
C ASN A 114 11.06 11.99 -3.44
N GLU A 115 12.22 11.33 -3.33
CA GLU A 115 12.50 10.12 -4.08
C GLU A 115 12.20 8.92 -3.17
N VAL A 116 11.30 8.03 -3.60
CA VAL A 116 10.81 6.93 -2.77
C VAL A 116 11.00 5.55 -3.40
N PHE A 117 11.24 4.55 -2.55
CA PHE A 117 11.22 3.14 -2.91
C PHE A 117 9.97 2.49 -2.31
N ASP A 118 9.00 2.16 -3.16
CA ASP A 118 7.70 1.67 -2.70
C ASP A 118 7.81 0.21 -2.24
N GLU A 119 7.32 -0.08 -1.03
CA GLU A 119 7.25 -1.41 -0.45
C GLU A 119 5.81 -1.91 -0.39
N ALA A 120 5.55 -3.06 -1.02
CA ALA A 120 4.31 -3.81 -0.88
C ALA A 120 4.42 -4.75 0.33
N ILE A 121 3.52 -4.59 1.29
CA ILE A 121 3.46 -5.40 2.50
C ILE A 121 2.32 -6.41 2.36
N PHE A 122 2.65 -7.68 2.56
CA PHE A 122 1.71 -8.78 2.40
C PHE A 122 1.30 -9.39 3.74
N GLU A 123 0.02 -9.73 3.84
CA GLU A 123 -0.53 -10.61 4.86
C GLU A 123 -0.79 -11.98 4.22
N LEU A 124 -0.36 -13.06 4.88
CA LEU A 124 -0.33 -14.42 4.30
C LEU A 124 -1.23 -15.45 4.99
N THR A 125 -2.11 -15.04 5.91
CA THR A 125 -2.93 -15.93 6.74
C THR A 125 -4.42 -15.69 6.61
N ALA A 126 -4.87 -14.43 6.48
CA ALA A 126 -6.28 -14.05 6.48
C ALA A 126 -7.00 -14.38 5.16
N ARG A 127 -6.24 -14.56 4.07
CA ARG A 127 -6.75 -14.79 2.70
C ARG A 127 -6.17 -16.02 2.02
N LYS A 128 -5.76 -17.02 2.81
CA LYS A 128 -5.36 -18.32 2.27
C LYS A 128 -6.37 -18.83 1.22
N PRO A 129 -5.91 -19.39 0.10
CA PRO A 129 -4.51 -19.80 -0.17
C PRO A 129 -3.60 -18.67 -0.70
N LYS A 130 -4.13 -17.46 -0.94
CA LYS A 130 -3.44 -16.34 -1.61
C LYS A 130 -2.89 -15.32 -0.61
N ALA A 131 -1.93 -14.50 -1.07
CA ALA A 131 -1.44 -13.37 -0.30
C ALA A 131 -2.37 -12.15 -0.44
N GLU A 132 -2.64 -11.45 0.66
CA GLU A 132 -3.30 -10.14 0.61
C GLU A 132 -2.24 -9.03 0.51
N LEU A 133 -2.38 -8.13 -0.48
CA LEU A 133 -1.70 -6.85 -0.46
C LEU A 133 -2.33 -5.97 0.63
N TYR A 134 -1.73 -6.01 1.81
CA TYR A 134 -2.29 -5.43 3.02
C TYR A 134 -2.01 -3.92 3.14
N SER A 135 -0.80 -3.50 2.77
CA SER A 135 -0.39 -2.09 2.85
C SER A 135 0.71 -1.77 1.83
N ILE A 136 0.91 -0.48 1.59
CA ILE A 136 2.04 0.06 0.83
C ILE A 136 2.78 1.08 1.68
N ILE A 137 4.12 1.08 1.60
CA ILE A 137 4.99 2.02 2.31
C ILE A 137 5.95 2.69 1.32
N PRO A 138 5.79 3.98 1.00
CA PRO A 138 6.77 4.72 0.20
C PRO A 138 8.02 5.01 1.04
N LYS A 139 9.06 4.17 0.97
CA LYS A 139 10.29 4.39 1.77
C LYS A 139 11.05 5.58 1.23
N GLY A 140 11.30 6.58 2.08
CA GLY A 140 11.87 7.86 1.67
C GLY A 140 10.87 9.02 1.80
N ASP A 141 9.60 8.72 2.09
CA ASP A 141 8.53 9.68 2.32
C ASP A 141 8.78 10.56 3.56
N ARG A 142 9.40 11.72 3.33
CA ARG A 142 9.63 12.77 4.35
C ARG A 142 8.58 13.88 4.22
N ASN A 143 8.19 14.19 2.99
CA ASN A 143 7.23 15.23 2.65
C ASN A 143 5.90 14.60 2.24
N LYS A 144 4.94 14.52 3.17
CA LYS A 144 3.60 14.01 2.86
C LYS A 144 2.72 15.07 2.21
N PRO A 145 1.68 14.66 1.45
CA PRO A 145 0.66 15.57 0.96
C PRO A 145 0.11 16.44 2.09
N LYS A 146 0.07 17.76 1.89
CA LYS A 146 -0.57 18.66 2.84
C LYS A 146 -2.07 18.40 2.77
N ASN A 147 -2.64 17.87 3.84
CA ASN A 147 -4.08 17.68 3.95
C ASN A 147 -4.79 19.02 3.72
N LYS A 148 -5.39 19.21 2.54
CA LYS A 148 -6.14 20.45 2.20
C LYS A 148 -7.33 20.68 3.14
N GLY A 149 -7.70 19.69 3.96
CA GLY A 149 -8.83 19.75 4.91
C GLY A 149 -8.50 20.18 6.35
N ARG A 150 -7.29 20.67 6.66
CA ARG A 150 -6.96 21.12 8.04
C ARG A 150 -6.20 22.45 8.10
N LEU A 151 -6.40 23.31 7.10
CA LEU A 151 -5.86 24.68 7.04
C LEU A 151 -7.03 25.68 6.86
N SER A 152 -7.90 25.81 7.87
CA SER A 152 -8.83 26.94 8.00
C SER A 152 -9.41 27.09 9.42
N GLY A 153 -8.57 27.02 10.46
CA GLY A 153 -9.07 27.08 11.85
C GLY A 153 -8.18 27.77 12.88
N LEU A 154 -7.07 28.38 12.50
CA LEU A 154 -6.23 29.15 13.43
C LEU A 154 -5.73 30.44 12.75
N ASN A 155 -6.69 31.27 12.34
CA ASN A 155 -6.50 32.72 12.32
C ASN A 155 -7.56 33.29 13.25
N GLY A 156 -7.15 33.54 14.48
CA GLY A 156 -7.99 34.05 15.56
C GLY A 156 -7.09 34.54 16.69
N GLY A 157 -6.08 35.33 16.35
CA GLY A 157 -5.64 36.35 17.28
C GLY A 157 -6.74 37.40 17.31
N ASP A 158 -7.62 37.31 18.31
CA ASP A 158 -8.21 38.52 18.86
C ASP A 158 -8.67 38.31 20.30
N ALA A 159 -8.42 39.36 21.05
CA ALA A 159 -8.50 39.44 22.49
C ALA A 159 -9.90 39.13 23.05
N LEU A 160 -9.95 38.31 24.10
CA LEU A 160 -10.96 38.47 25.14
C LEU A 160 -10.31 39.15 26.34
N ALA A 161 -10.15 40.46 26.19
CA ALA A 161 -10.15 41.37 27.31
C ALA A 161 -11.60 41.49 27.85
N ARG A 162 -11.73 41.24 29.15
CA ARG A 162 -12.55 41.90 30.19
C ARG A 162 -13.83 42.66 29.77
N ILE A 163 -14.78 42.68 30.73
CA ILE A 163 -16.07 43.41 30.82
C ILE A 163 -17.23 42.47 30.46
N THR A 164 -18.18 42.08 31.33
CA THR A 164 -18.68 42.58 32.63
C THR A 164 -19.28 41.40 33.39
#